data_AF-A0A943FVL5-F1
#
_entry.id   AF-A0A943FVL5-F1
#
_cell.length_a   1.000
_cell.length_b   1.000
_cell.length_c   1.000
_cell.angle_alpha   90.00
_cell.angle_beta   90.00
_cell.angle_gamma   90.00
#
_symmetry.space_group_name_H-M   'P 1'
#
loop_
_entity.id
_entity.type
_entity.pdbx_description
1 polymer ?
#
loop_
_entity_poly.entity_id
_entity_poly.type
_entity_poly.pdbx_seq_one_letter_code
_entity_poly.pdbx_strand_id
1 'polypeptide(L)'
;GCGVPVHALPLYRLAQGYARMSLPTLFAPTRAAVLRRITSAMTAHPEMVAGTDRICTQLMAAFGDRIFCKSGASAFYAVGIKDKGIGITLKMEDGASSIVPYAILSVLTQLGVITPEEACSLPRYHDKNLYNNHHAVVGRTELAFQLEQLC
;
A
#
# COMPACT_ATOMS: atom_id res chain seq x y z
N GLY A 1 14.23 11.26 9.15
CA GLY A 1 14.39 9.80 8.95
C GLY A 1 14.65 9.12 10.29
N CYS A 2 14.47 7.81 10.41
CA CYS A 2 14.65 7.07 11.68
C CYS A 2 16.05 6.47 11.90
N GLY A 3 17.01 6.74 11.00
CA GLY A 3 18.42 6.32 11.16
C GLY A 3 18.74 4.87 10.79
N VAL A 4 17.76 4.11 10.30
CA VAL A 4 17.96 2.72 9.84
C VAL A 4 18.75 2.70 8.52
N PRO A 5 19.66 1.73 8.29
CA PRO A 5 20.37 1.58 7.01
C PRO A 5 19.42 1.63 5.81
N VAL A 6 19.74 2.49 4.85
CA VAL A 6 18.94 2.68 3.63
C VAL A 6 19.66 2.00 2.47
N HIS A 7 19.13 0.84 2.06
CA HIS A 7 19.63 0.15 0.88
C HIS A 7 19.06 0.80 -0.38
N ALA A 8 19.93 1.17 -1.33
CA ALA A 8 19.52 1.61 -2.65
C ALA A 8 19.07 0.38 -3.47
N LEU A 9 17.79 0.32 -3.79
CA LEU A 9 17.18 -0.79 -4.54
C LEU A 9 16.27 -0.23 -5.63
N PRO A 10 16.24 -0.84 -6.83
CA PRO A 10 15.20 -0.55 -7.81
C PRO A 10 13.81 -0.84 -7.25
N LEU A 11 12.79 -0.04 -7.63
CA LEU A 11 11.40 -0.22 -7.16
C LEU A 11 10.90 -1.65 -7.42
N TYR A 12 11.15 -2.20 -8.61
CA TYR A 12 10.73 -3.57 -8.94
C TYR A 12 11.37 -4.64 -8.05
N ARG A 13 12.59 -4.42 -7.51
CA ARG A 13 13.23 -5.34 -6.57
C ARG A 13 12.59 -5.27 -5.19
N LEU A 14 12.16 -4.08 -4.76
CA LEU A 14 11.37 -3.92 -3.54
C LEU A 14 10.00 -4.59 -3.69
N ALA A 15 9.34 -4.43 -4.84
CA ALA A 15 8.10 -5.14 -5.16
C ALA A 15 8.29 -6.65 -5.12
N GLN A 16 9.38 -7.17 -5.71
CA GLN A 16 9.75 -8.57 -5.64
C GLN A 16 9.95 -9.07 -4.19
N GLY A 17 10.52 -8.23 -3.32
CA GLY A 17 10.65 -8.54 -1.88
C GLY A 17 9.30 -8.75 -1.22
N TYR A 18 8.37 -7.81 -1.40
CA TYR A 18 7.00 -7.91 -0.89
C TYR A 18 6.23 -9.08 -1.51
N ALA A 19 6.41 -9.34 -2.81
CA ALA A 19 5.85 -10.48 -3.51
C ALA A 19 6.28 -11.80 -2.86
N ARG A 20 7.57 -11.97 -2.58
CA ARG A 20 8.08 -13.17 -1.91
C ARG A 20 7.57 -13.27 -0.47
N MET A 21 7.56 -12.17 0.28
CA MET A 21 7.01 -12.15 1.65
C MET A 21 5.53 -12.54 1.68
N SER A 22 4.78 -12.18 0.63
CA SER A 22 3.37 -12.53 0.49
C SER A 22 3.11 -14.01 0.23
N LEU A 23 4.13 -14.77 -0.19
CA LEU A 23 4.03 -16.19 -0.48
C LEU A 23 5.05 -17.01 0.36
N PRO A 24 4.78 -17.21 1.67
CA PRO A 24 5.72 -17.87 2.58
C PRO A 24 6.12 -19.30 2.16
N THR A 25 5.32 -19.97 1.34
CA THR A 25 5.58 -21.31 0.79
C THR A 25 6.83 -21.37 -0.09
N LEU A 26 7.33 -20.23 -0.59
CA LEU A 26 8.59 -20.15 -1.33
C LEU A 26 9.84 -20.37 -0.46
N PHE A 27 9.69 -20.47 0.86
CA PHE A 27 10.80 -20.56 1.80
C PHE A 27 10.74 -21.84 2.64
N ALA A 28 11.90 -22.24 3.18
CA ALA A 28 12.00 -23.33 4.13
C ALA A 28 11.07 -23.12 5.35
N PRO A 29 10.58 -24.19 6.01
CA PRO A 29 9.54 -24.13 7.04
C PRO A 29 9.77 -23.07 8.11
N THR A 30 11.00 -22.96 8.63
CA THR A 30 11.37 -21.97 9.66
C THR A 30 11.15 -20.53 9.19
N ARG A 31 11.59 -20.20 7.97
CA ARG A 31 11.45 -18.85 7.42
C ARG A 31 10.02 -18.55 7.01
N ALA A 32 9.31 -19.55 6.48
CA ALA A 32 7.88 -19.43 6.18
C ALA A 32 7.06 -19.10 7.44
N ALA A 33 7.37 -19.74 8.58
CA ALA A 33 6.73 -19.46 9.86
C ALA A 33 7.00 -18.03 10.35
N VAL A 34 8.23 -17.53 10.22
CA VAL A 34 8.58 -16.15 10.57
C VAL A 34 7.83 -15.13 9.70
N LEU A 35 7.75 -15.36 8.38
CA LEU A 35 7.02 -14.46 7.48
C LEU A 35 5.53 -14.41 7.79
N ARG A 36 4.91 -15.56 8.08
CA ARG A 36 3.52 -15.61 8.55
C ARG A 36 3.34 -14.84 9.85
N ARG A 37 4.22 -15.04 10.83
CA ARG A 37 4.18 -14.29 12.10
C ARG A 37 4.25 -12.79 11.89
N ILE A 38 5.20 -12.32 11.07
CA ILE A 38 5.39 -10.88 10.80
C ILE A 38 4.14 -10.31 10.12
N THR A 39 3.71 -10.91 9.02
CA THR A 39 2.60 -10.37 8.22
C THR A 39 1.27 -10.43 8.98
N SER A 40 0.98 -11.51 9.71
CA SER A 40 -0.20 -11.60 10.57
C SER A 40 -0.16 -10.61 11.74
N ALA A 41 1.02 -10.33 12.32
CA ALA A 41 1.13 -9.29 13.34
C ALA A 41 0.87 -7.89 12.77
N MET A 42 1.35 -7.61 11.55
CA MET A 42 1.11 -6.34 10.87
C MET A 42 -0.38 -6.09 10.61
N THR A 43 -1.11 -7.12 10.17
CA THR A 43 -2.53 -7.00 9.84
C THR A 43 -3.44 -7.05 11.07
N ALA A 44 -3.04 -7.78 12.12
CA ALA A 44 -3.77 -7.80 13.40
C ALA A 44 -3.58 -6.52 14.23
N HIS A 45 -2.43 -5.85 14.10
CA HIS A 45 -2.07 -4.65 14.87
C HIS A 45 -1.55 -3.53 13.96
N PRO A 46 -2.36 -3.04 13.03
CA PRO A 46 -1.91 -2.12 11.99
C PRO A 46 -1.48 -0.74 12.53
N GLU A 47 -2.00 -0.32 13.68
CA GLU A 47 -1.57 0.88 14.41
C GLU A 47 -0.12 0.82 14.88
N MET A 48 0.38 -0.38 15.19
CA MET A 48 1.79 -0.59 15.55
C MET A 48 2.72 -0.46 14.34
N VAL A 49 2.16 -0.51 13.12
CA VAL A 49 2.92 -0.38 11.87
C VAL A 49 3.04 1.08 11.43
N ALA A 50 1.99 1.88 11.59
CA ALA A 50 1.95 3.23 11.01
C ALA A 50 1.30 4.33 11.88
N GLY A 51 0.89 4.04 13.12
CA GLY A 51 0.07 4.92 13.95
C GLY A 51 -1.42 4.83 13.60
N THR A 52 -2.27 5.72 14.09
CA THR A 52 -3.72 5.61 13.93
C THR A 52 -4.25 6.17 12.61
N ASP A 53 -3.60 7.19 12.06
CA ASP A 53 -4.22 8.04 11.04
C ASP A 53 -3.69 7.83 9.62
N ARG A 54 -2.71 6.94 9.46
CA ARG A 54 -2.04 6.72 8.18
C ARG A 54 -2.78 5.67 7.35
N ILE A 55 -2.65 5.81 6.03
CA ILE A 55 -3.29 4.91 5.05
C ILE A 55 -2.96 3.43 5.31
N CYS A 56 -1.76 3.07 5.77
CA CYS A 56 -1.44 1.67 6.08
C CYS A 56 -2.39 1.08 7.11
N THR A 57 -2.69 1.86 8.14
CA THR A 57 -3.57 1.46 9.23
C THR A 57 -4.99 1.27 8.72
N GLN A 58 -5.46 2.25 7.94
CA GLN A 58 -6.80 2.23 7.38
C GLN A 58 -7.00 1.08 6.38
N LEU A 59 -6.01 0.81 5.52
CA LEU A 59 -6.05 -0.30 4.55
C LEU A 59 -6.04 -1.66 5.24
N MET A 60 -5.14 -1.88 6.20
CA MET A 60 -5.07 -3.17 6.90
C MET A 60 -6.27 -3.38 7.83
N ALA A 61 -6.85 -2.32 8.39
CA ALA A 61 -8.10 -2.40 9.14
C ALA A 61 -9.31 -2.71 8.24
N ALA A 62 -9.42 -2.06 7.07
CA ALA A 62 -10.55 -2.24 6.17
C ALA A 62 -10.50 -3.56 5.39
N PHE A 63 -9.30 -3.99 4.98
CA PHE A 63 -9.13 -5.15 4.09
C PHE A 63 -8.61 -6.40 4.81
N GLY A 64 -8.35 -6.28 6.12
CA GLY A 64 -7.97 -7.38 7.00
C GLY A 64 -6.69 -8.08 6.55
N ASP A 65 -6.67 -9.39 6.66
CA ASP A 65 -5.47 -10.20 6.36
C ASP A 65 -5.22 -10.39 4.85
N ARG A 66 -5.96 -9.73 3.94
CA ARG A 66 -5.72 -9.84 2.49
C ARG A 66 -4.40 -9.19 2.05
N ILE A 67 -4.00 -8.14 2.74
CA ILE A 67 -2.82 -7.33 2.39
C ILE A 67 -2.04 -6.92 3.63
N PHE A 68 -0.73 -6.75 3.49
CA PHE A 68 0.11 -6.05 4.45
C PHE A 68 0.84 -4.92 3.73
N CYS A 69 1.03 -3.79 4.39
CA CYS A 69 1.62 -2.63 3.73
C CYS A 69 2.41 -1.73 4.67
N LYS A 70 3.31 -0.94 4.08
CA LYS A 70 4.14 0.00 4.81
C LYS A 70 4.43 1.25 3.98
N SER A 71 4.19 2.40 4.58
CA SER A 71 4.64 3.70 4.08
C SER A 71 6.11 3.93 4.42
N GLY A 72 6.80 4.59 3.50
CA GLY A 72 8.15 5.11 3.69
C GLY A 72 8.22 6.62 3.48
N ALA A 73 9.44 7.16 3.52
CA ALA A 73 9.68 8.59 3.34
C ALA A 73 9.44 9.04 1.89
N SER A 74 9.07 10.31 1.73
CA SER A 74 8.93 10.98 0.42
C SER A 74 8.03 10.21 -0.54
N ALA A 75 6.79 9.91 -0.12
CA ALA A 75 5.78 9.20 -0.92
C ALA A 75 6.21 7.84 -1.47
N PHE A 76 7.08 7.12 -0.75
CA PHE A 76 7.30 5.70 -0.97
C PHE A 76 6.19 4.87 -0.30
N TYR A 77 5.71 3.85 -0.99
CA TYR A 77 4.74 2.92 -0.44
C TYR A 77 4.95 1.51 -0.97
N ALA A 78 4.70 0.50 -0.12
CA ALA A 78 4.77 -0.89 -0.52
C ALA A 78 3.62 -1.72 0.06
N VAL A 79 3.14 -2.69 -0.72
CA VAL A 79 2.05 -3.61 -0.38
C VAL A 79 2.44 -5.03 -0.80
N GLY A 80 2.10 -6.02 0.02
CA GLY A 80 2.09 -7.44 -0.39
C GLY A 80 0.68 -8.00 -0.29
N ILE A 81 0.26 -8.74 -1.32
CA ILE A 81 -1.05 -9.40 -1.38
C ILE A 81 -0.87 -10.85 -0.95
N LYS A 82 -1.33 -11.20 0.25
CA LYS A 82 -1.07 -12.51 0.85
C LYS A 82 -1.55 -13.63 -0.06
N ASP A 83 -0.73 -14.68 -0.14
CA ASP A 83 -0.95 -15.92 -0.89
C ASP A 83 -1.08 -15.76 -2.42
N LYS A 84 -0.85 -14.55 -2.96
CA LYS A 84 -0.85 -14.29 -4.41
C LYS A 84 0.54 -14.22 -5.03
N GLY A 85 1.59 -14.08 -4.21
CA GLY A 85 2.94 -13.85 -4.73
C GLY A 85 3.07 -12.50 -5.45
N ILE A 86 2.23 -11.53 -5.08
CA ILE A 86 2.20 -10.19 -5.71
C ILE A 86 2.68 -9.16 -4.68
N GLY A 87 3.62 -8.33 -5.11
CA GLY A 87 4.09 -7.18 -4.36
C GLY A 87 4.00 -5.93 -5.22
N ILE A 88 3.59 -4.83 -4.59
CA ILE A 88 3.37 -3.54 -5.22
C ILE A 88 4.30 -2.54 -4.54
N THR A 89 4.97 -1.70 -5.33
CA THR A 89 5.70 -0.54 -4.82
C THR A 89 5.34 0.69 -5.62
N LEU A 90 5.09 1.78 -4.92
CA LEU A 90 4.80 3.09 -5.47
C LEU A 90 5.83 4.09 -4.97
N LYS A 91 6.22 5.01 -5.84
CA LYS A 91 7.01 6.18 -5.50
C LYS A 91 6.50 7.36 -6.31
N MET A 92 6.13 8.44 -5.64
CA MET A 92 5.93 9.72 -6.32
C MET A 92 7.28 10.39 -6.52
N GLU A 93 7.53 10.87 -7.74
CA GLU A 93 8.79 11.52 -8.11
C GLU A 93 9.01 12.83 -7.35
N ASP A 94 7.95 13.62 -7.19
CA ASP A 94 7.91 14.86 -6.42
C ASP A 94 7.87 14.66 -4.89
N GLY A 95 7.71 13.42 -4.42
CA GLY A 95 7.58 13.08 -3.01
C GLY A 95 6.23 13.45 -2.37
N ALA A 96 5.22 13.83 -3.14
CA ALA A 96 3.90 14.22 -2.64
C ALA A 96 3.11 13.02 -2.09
N SER A 97 3.00 12.92 -0.76
CA SER A 97 2.37 11.75 -0.11
C SER A 97 0.83 11.79 -0.12
N SER A 98 0.23 12.94 -0.45
CA SER A 98 -1.23 13.10 -0.53
C SER A 98 -1.88 12.25 -1.62
N ILE A 99 -1.16 11.94 -2.71
CA ILE A 99 -1.67 11.15 -3.84
C ILE A 99 -1.58 9.64 -3.59
N VAL A 100 -0.68 9.19 -2.71
CA VAL A 100 -0.41 7.77 -2.43
C VAL A 100 -1.68 6.96 -2.11
N PRO A 101 -2.59 7.42 -1.22
CA PRO A 101 -3.83 6.71 -0.94
C PRO A 101 -4.68 6.42 -2.18
N TYR A 102 -4.89 7.44 -3.03
CA TYR A 102 -5.69 7.32 -4.24
C TYR A 102 -5.07 6.33 -5.22
N ALA A 103 -3.75 6.43 -5.45
CA ALA A 103 -3.03 5.56 -6.35
C ALA A 103 -3.08 4.09 -5.88
N ILE A 104 -2.85 3.83 -4.59
CA ILE A 104 -2.88 2.46 -4.05
C ILE A 104 -4.28 1.86 -4.11
N LEU A 105 -5.33 2.62 -3.76
CA LEU A 105 -6.70 2.13 -3.90
C LEU A 105 -7.03 1.78 -5.35
N SER A 106 -6.65 2.64 -6.30
CA SER A 106 -6.86 2.37 -7.72
C SER A 106 -6.11 1.11 -8.18
N VAL A 107 -4.85 0.92 -7.78
CA VAL A 107 -4.08 -0.30 -8.10
C VAL A 107 -4.74 -1.55 -7.52
N LEU A 108 -5.16 -1.51 -6.25
CA LEU A 108 -5.81 -2.66 -5.61
C LEU A 108 -7.15 -3.02 -6.27
N THR A 109 -7.93 -2.00 -6.68
CA THR A 109 -9.17 -2.20 -7.44
C THR A 109 -8.90 -2.77 -8.83
N GLN A 110 -7.94 -2.22 -9.57
CA GLN A 110 -7.58 -2.70 -10.92
C GLN A 110 -7.04 -4.16 -10.90
N LEU A 111 -6.37 -4.56 -9.82
CA LEU A 111 -5.91 -5.94 -9.61
C LEU A 111 -7.00 -6.89 -9.09
N GLY A 112 -8.22 -6.39 -8.82
CA GLY A 112 -9.32 -7.20 -8.28
C GLY A 112 -9.11 -7.67 -6.84
N VAL A 113 -8.23 -7.01 -6.08
CA VAL A 113 -7.95 -7.34 -4.66
C VAL A 113 -9.06 -6.84 -3.76
N ILE A 114 -9.63 -5.70 -4.13
CA ILE A 114 -10.76 -5.05 -3.48
C ILE A 114 -11.79 -4.67 -4.53
N THR A 115 -13.07 -4.64 -4.15
CA THR A 115 -14.13 -4.15 -5.03
C THR A 115 -14.18 -2.61 -5.04
N PRO A 116 -14.82 -1.98 -6.04
CA PRO A 116 -15.09 -0.55 -6.01
C PRO A 116 -15.86 -0.10 -4.76
N GLU A 117 -16.79 -0.92 -4.27
CA GLU A 117 -17.57 -0.66 -3.06
C GLU A 117 -16.70 -0.73 -1.79
N GLU A 118 -15.79 -1.70 -1.73
CA GLU A 118 -14.81 -1.78 -0.65
C GLU A 118 -13.86 -0.58 -0.67
N ALA A 119 -13.46 -0.10 -1.84
CA ALA A 119 -12.70 1.14 -1.95
C ALA A 119 -13.50 2.32 -1.37
N CYS A 120 -14.81 2.40 -1.63
CA CYS A 120 -15.77 3.38 -1.07
C CYS A 120 -15.90 3.37 0.46
N SER A 121 -15.53 2.28 1.13
CA SER A 121 -15.56 2.19 2.60
C SER A 121 -14.56 3.10 3.32
N LEU A 122 -13.61 3.70 2.59
CA LEU A 122 -12.60 4.62 3.10
C LEU A 122 -12.89 6.06 2.65
N PRO A 123 -13.92 6.74 3.21
CA PRO A 123 -14.46 7.99 2.68
C PRO A 123 -13.43 9.13 2.61
N ARG A 124 -12.42 9.10 3.49
CA ARG A 124 -11.30 10.06 3.50
C ARG A 124 -10.54 10.14 2.18
N TYR A 125 -10.57 9.08 1.36
CA TYR A 125 -9.84 9.00 0.10
C TYR A 125 -10.74 8.99 -1.14
N HIS A 126 -12.02 9.34 -0.97
CA HIS A 126 -12.96 9.52 -2.08
C HIS A 126 -13.06 10.96 -2.54
N ASP A 127 -12.82 11.91 -1.64
CA ASP A 127 -12.85 13.31 -2.02
C ASP A 127 -11.63 13.65 -2.88
N LYS A 128 -11.88 13.81 -4.19
CA LYS A 128 -10.86 14.17 -5.18
C LYS A 128 -10.76 15.68 -5.37
N ASN A 129 -11.60 16.48 -4.71
CA ASN A 129 -11.58 17.92 -4.88
C ASN A 129 -10.34 18.53 -4.22
N LEU A 130 -9.81 19.58 -4.84
CA LEU A 130 -8.80 20.45 -4.27
C LEU A 130 -9.49 21.69 -3.73
N TYR A 131 -9.21 22.03 -2.48
CA TYR A 131 -9.79 23.19 -1.81
C TYR A 131 -8.74 24.25 -1.55
N ASN A 132 -9.11 25.52 -1.67
CA ASN A 132 -8.29 26.63 -1.20
C ASN A 132 -8.49 26.87 0.32
N ASN A 133 -7.80 27.86 0.88
CA ASN A 133 -7.92 28.23 2.30
C ASN A 133 -9.32 28.75 2.70
N HIS A 134 -10.17 29.09 1.72
CA HIS A 134 -11.58 29.47 1.93
C HIS A 134 -12.53 28.27 1.78
N HIS A 135 -12.00 27.05 1.67
CA HIS A 135 -12.74 25.81 1.43
C HIS A 135 -13.57 25.83 0.13
N ALA A 136 -13.22 26.68 -0.84
CA ALA A 136 -13.81 26.64 -2.17
C ALA A 136 -13.08 25.61 -3.03
N VAL A 137 -13.83 24.85 -3.84
CA VAL A 137 -13.27 23.90 -4.80
C VAL A 137 -12.55 24.67 -5.90
N VAL A 138 -11.25 24.42 -6.06
CA VAL A 138 -10.39 25.09 -7.04
C VAL A 138 -9.78 24.11 -8.06
N GLY A 139 -10.06 22.82 -7.93
CA GLY A 139 -9.58 21.81 -8.86
C GLY A 139 -9.95 20.40 -8.42
N ARG A 140 -9.42 19.41 -9.15
CA ARG A 140 -9.65 17.99 -8.88
C ARG A 140 -8.39 17.17 -9.15
N THR A 141 -8.20 16.12 -8.35
CA THR A 141 -7.19 15.09 -8.55
C THR A 141 -7.77 13.95 -9.38
N GLU A 142 -7.11 13.60 -10.48
CA GLU A 142 -7.46 12.46 -11.32
C GLU A 142 -6.26 11.54 -11.53
N LEU A 143 -6.50 10.23 -11.47
CA LEU A 143 -5.48 9.23 -11.74
C LEU A 143 -5.58 8.83 -13.21
N ALA A 144 -4.56 9.17 -13.99
CA ALA A 144 -4.53 8.92 -15.43
C ALA A 144 -3.63 7.73 -15.77
N PHE A 145 -3.90 6.56 -15.18
CA PHE A 145 -3.18 5.33 -15.52
C PHE A 145 -4.10 4.10 -15.48
N GLN A 146 -3.72 3.08 -16.26
CA GLN A 146 -4.26 1.73 -16.20
C GLN A 146 -3.08 0.76 -16.05
N LEU A 147 -3.26 -0.31 -15.28
CA LEU A 147 -2.27 -1.36 -15.17
C LEU A 147 -2.25 -2.17 -16.47
N GLU A 148 -1.07 -2.30 -17.05
CA GLU A 148 -0.84 -3.23 -18.16
C GLU A 148 -0.86 -4.66 -17.61
N GLN A 149 -1.70 -5.53 -18.18
CA GLN A 149 -1.61 -6.95 -17.93
C GLN A 149 -0.39 -7.48 -18.68
N LEU A 150 0.63 -7.93 -17.95
CA LEU A 150 1.71 -8.71 -18.53
C LEU A 150 1.14 -10.09 -18.89
N CYS A 151 0.90 -10.30 -20.18
CA CYS A 151 0.50 -11.57 -20.77
C CYS A 151 1.55 -12.67 -20.54
#